data_AF-A0A1B5Z8H1-F1
#
_entry.id   AF-A0A1B5Z8H1-F1
#
_cell.length_a   1.000
_cell.length_b   1.000
_cell.length_c   1.000
_cell.angle_alpha   90.00
_cell.angle_beta   90.00
_cell.angle_gamma   90.00
#
_symmetry.space_group_name_H-M   'P 1'
#
loop_
_entity.id
_entity.type
_entity.pdbx_description
1 polymer ?
#
loop_
_entity_poly.entity_id
_entity_poly.type
_entity_poly.pdbx_seq_one_letter_code
_entity_poly.pdbx_strand_id
1 'polypeptide(L)'
;MFSHFFWGGCEENRKTSWIKWDSICLNKANGGLGVRRLKEFNFSLLGKWVWRCLEEKDSLWCKVLHAKYGQEGGRLRFGEGVGSHWWRSMNDVRVGAGLGDARWLLDNITRRVGDGCETRFWTDPWLLDSPLQRSFGRLFDLAVDKNISVADMFAAGWDLGGEAWKWRRRLYAWEEELVVECVARLANVVLQVGARDRWVWRLDSSQCYSVKSAYSFLTASDVNITASFDRLPTKANLRHRGIVEDAQMLCSSLCGKVEDSNH
;
A
#
# COMPACT_ATOMS: atom_id res chain seq x y z
N MET A 1 -21.78 1.82 -10.85
CA MET A 1 -22.44 0.53 -11.13
C MET A 1 -23.13 -0.03 -9.89
N PHE A 2 -22.42 -0.33 -8.78
CA PHE A 2 -23.06 -0.78 -7.52
C PHE A 2 -23.94 0.28 -6.83
N SER A 3 -23.55 1.55 -6.89
CA SER A 3 -24.38 2.65 -6.37
C SER A 3 -25.73 2.71 -7.08
N HIS A 4 -25.78 2.58 -8.41
CA HIS A 4 -27.03 2.60 -9.17
C HIS A 4 -27.97 1.44 -8.81
N PHE A 5 -27.42 0.25 -8.55
CA PHE A 5 -28.20 -0.88 -8.03
C PHE A 5 -28.85 -0.54 -6.68
N PHE A 6 -28.06 -0.01 -5.74
CA PHE A 6 -28.54 0.34 -4.40
C PHE A 6 -29.56 1.49 -4.40
N TRP A 7 -29.38 2.46 -5.29
CA TRP A 7 -30.29 3.59 -5.45
C TRP A 7 -31.50 3.28 -6.33
N GLY A 8 -31.55 2.08 -6.95
CA GLY A 8 -32.68 1.61 -7.75
C GLY A 8 -32.98 2.48 -8.97
N GLY A 9 -31.95 3.08 -9.58
CA GLY A 9 -32.07 3.87 -10.80
C GLY A 9 -31.67 3.08 -12.04
N CYS A 10 -32.45 3.18 -13.12
CA CYS A 10 -32.07 2.71 -14.47
C CYS A 10 -31.59 3.89 -15.33
N GLU A 11 -31.05 3.63 -16.53
CA GLU A 11 -30.56 4.70 -17.43
C GLU A 11 -31.63 5.74 -17.76
N GLU A 12 -32.88 5.30 -17.87
CA GLU A 12 -34.04 6.16 -18.18
C GLU A 12 -34.63 6.87 -16.95
N ASN A 13 -34.31 6.43 -15.72
CA ASN A 13 -34.92 6.96 -14.51
C ASN A 13 -33.91 7.02 -13.35
N ARG A 14 -33.20 8.15 -13.25
CA ARG A 14 -32.23 8.41 -12.16
C ARG A 14 -32.96 8.84 -10.88
N LYS A 15 -32.99 7.97 -9.88
CA LYS A 15 -33.45 8.31 -8.53
C LYS A 15 -32.38 9.11 -7.78
N THR A 16 -32.82 10.11 -6.99
CA THR A 16 -31.93 10.94 -6.17
C THR A 16 -31.32 10.13 -5.04
N SER A 17 -29.98 10.13 -4.96
CA SER A 17 -29.22 9.50 -3.89
C SER A 17 -29.16 10.42 -2.67
N TRP A 18 -29.92 10.14 -1.62
CA TRP A 18 -30.00 10.97 -0.41
C TRP A 18 -28.79 10.82 0.53
N ILE A 19 -28.07 9.70 0.44
CA ILE A 19 -26.89 9.43 1.26
C ILE A 19 -25.69 9.22 0.32
N LYS A 20 -24.52 9.75 0.68
CA LYS A 20 -23.31 9.54 -0.12
C LYS A 20 -22.91 8.06 -0.10
N TRP A 21 -22.43 7.55 -1.23
CA TRP A 21 -21.95 6.16 -1.33
C TRP A 21 -20.87 5.85 -0.29
N ASP A 22 -19.99 6.81 -0.02
CA ASP A 22 -18.93 6.71 0.98
C ASP A 22 -19.46 6.45 2.39
N SER A 23 -20.63 7.00 2.73
CA SER A 23 -21.29 6.79 4.02
C SER A 23 -21.90 5.38 4.12
N ILE A 24 -22.44 4.85 3.03
CA ILE A 24 -22.92 3.45 2.99
C ILE A 24 -21.77 2.47 3.20
N CYS A 25 -20.60 2.78 2.64
CA CYS A 25 -19.45 1.89 2.71
C CYS A 25 -18.73 1.88 4.06
N LEU A 26 -19.11 2.75 5.00
CA LEU A 26 -18.61 2.69 6.38
C LEU A 26 -19.00 1.35 7.02
N ASN A 27 -18.25 0.92 8.03
CA ASN A 27 -18.63 -0.25 8.81
C ASN A 27 -19.92 0.07 9.61
N LYS A 28 -20.61 -0.99 10.09
CA LYS A 28 -21.85 -0.84 10.86
C LYS A 28 -21.66 -0.04 12.16
N ALA A 29 -20.50 -0.14 12.79
CA ALA A 29 -20.16 0.60 14.01
C ALA A 29 -20.10 2.13 13.78
N ASN A 30 -19.69 2.55 12.58
CA ASN A 30 -19.64 3.94 12.14
C ASN A 30 -20.89 4.30 11.32
N GLY A 31 -21.96 3.52 11.46
CA GLY A 31 -23.29 3.75 10.90
C GLY A 31 -23.48 3.42 9.41
N GLY A 32 -22.47 2.90 8.71
CA GLY A 32 -22.64 2.42 7.34
C GLY A 32 -23.26 1.02 7.25
N LEU A 33 -23.45 0.53 6.03
CA LEU A 33 -23.97 -0.83 5.76
C LEU A 33 -22.87 -1.89 5.66
N GLY A 34 -21.59 -1.50 5.76
CA GLY A 34 -20.45 -2.41 5.63
C GLY A 34 -20.19 -2.89 4.21
N VAL A 35 -20.78 -2.24 3.20
CA VAL A 35 -20.54 -2.55 1.78
C VAL A 35 -19.10 -2.15 1.42
N ARG A 36 -18.33 -3.06 0.83
CA ARG A 36 -16.94 -2.76 0.45
C ARG A 36 -16.88 -1.75 -0.69
N ARG A 37 -15.95 -0.79 -0.58
CA ARG A 37 -15.61 0.11 -1.69
C ARG A 37 -14.81 -0.68 -2.72
N LEU A 38 -15.44 -0.93 -3.87
CA LEU A 38 -14.91 -1.86 -4.87
C LEU A 38 -13.56 -1.41 -5.43
N LYS A 39 -13.33 -0.11 -5.56
CA LYS A 39 -12.06 0.44 -6.04
C LYS A 39 -10.93 0.06 -5.08
N GLU A 40 -11.00 0.47 -3.83
CA GLU A 40 -10.00 0.20 -2.79
C GLU A 40 -9.83 -1.30 -2.56
N PHE A 41 -10.93 -2.07 -2.65
CA PHE A 41 -10.86 -3.52 -2.56
C PHE A 41 -10.11 -4.14 -3.75
N ASN A 42 -10.35 -3.69 -4.98
CA ASN A 42 -9.61 -4.14 -6.15
C ASN A 42 -8.12 -3.75 -6.08
N PHE A 43 -7.80 -2.54 -5.61
CA PHE A 43 -6.41 -2.13 -5.34
C PHE A 43 -5.76 -3.06 -4.32
N SER A 44 -6.45 -3.39 -3.22
CA SER A 44 -5.93 -4.32 -2.21
C SER A 44 -5.72 -5.74 -2.75
N LEU A 45 -6.53 -6.20 -3.71
CA LEU A 45 -6.34 -7.50 -4.37
C LEU A 45 -5.15 -7.48 -5.34
N LEU A 46 -5.04 -6.43 -6.16
CA LEU A 46 -3.94 -6.28 -7.11
C LEU A 46 -2.61 -6.02 -6.41
N GLY A 47 -2.60 -5.30 -5.29
CA GLY A 47 -1.42 -5.13 -4.45
C GLY A 47 -0.85 -6.47 -3.95
N LYS A 48 -1.71 -7.47 -3.73
CA LYS A 48 -1.27 -8.84 -3.40
C LYS A 48 -0.44 -9.45 -4.52
N TRP A 49 -0.78 -9.19 -5.78
CA TRP A 49 0.01 -9.69 -6.91
C TRP A 49 1.38 -9.02 -6.98
N VAL A 50 1.46 -7.70 -6.73
CA VAL A 50 2.74 -7.00 -6.62
C VAL A 50 3.60 -7.60 -5.50
N TRP A 51 3.02 -7.85 -4.32
CA TRP A 51 3.70 -8.54 -3.22
C TRP A 51 4.21 -9.93 -3.62
N ARG A 52 3.39 -10.73 -4.31
CA ARG A 52 3.79 -12.06 -4.77
C ARG A 52 4.94 -12.01 -5.77
N CYS A 53 5.03 -10.99 -6.62
CA CYS A 53 6.18 -10.82 -7.53
C CYS A 53 7.50 -10.59 -6.76
N LEU A 54 7.42 -10.08 -5.53
CA LEU A 54 8.57 -9.79 -4.68
C LEU A 54 9.05 -11.04 -3.91
N GLU A 55 8.11 -11.88 -3.46
CA GLU A 55 8.38 -13.07 -2.63
C GLU A 55 8.50 -14.38 -3.44
N GLU A 56 7.68 -14.58 -4.48
CA GLU A 56 7.60 -15.85 -5.22
C GLU A 56 8.47 -15.86 -6.50
N LYS A 57 9.70 -15.36 -6.41
CA LYS A 57 10.60 -15.14 -7.56
C LYS A 57 10.84 -16.42 -8.40
N ASP A 58 10.91 -17.57 -7.75
CA ASP A 58 11.23 -18.86 -8.38
C ASP A 58 10.03 -19.58 -9.03
N SER A 59 8.83 -19.06 -8.80
CA SER A 59 7.59 -19.65 -9.33
C SER A 59 7.52 -19.58 -10.86
N LEU A 60 6.86 -20.57 -11.48
CA LEU A 60 6.71 -20.62 -12.95
C LEU A 60 6.02 -19.37 -13.50
N TRP A 61 4.99 -18.87 -12.81
CA TRP A 61 4.27 -17.67 -13.26
C TRP A 61 5.16 -16.43 -13.20
N CYS A 62 6.01 -16.28 -12.17
CA CYS A 62 6.95 -15.16 -12.08
C CYS A 62 8.00 -15.24 -13.20
N LYS A 63 8.50 -16.44 -13.52
CA LYS A 63 9.39 -16.68 -14.67
C LYS A 63 8.74 -16.28 -16.00
N VAL A 64 7.46 -16.59 -16.20
CA VAL A 64 6.69 -16.14 -17.38
C VAL A 64 6.61 -14.61 -17.44
N LEU A 65 6.35 -13.94 -16.30
CA LEU A 65 6.32 -12.48 -16.27
C LEU A 65 7.68 -11.87 -16.59
N HIS A 66 8.77 -12.43 -16.07
CA HIS A 66 10.12 -12.01 -16.40
C HIS A 66 10.43 -12.16 -17.88
N ALA A 67 10.08 -13.29 -18.49
CA ALA A 67 10.28 -13.52 -19.92
C ALA A 67 9.46 -12.55 -20.78
N LYS A 68 8.24 -12.23 -20.37
CA LYS A 68 7.32 -11.38 -21.14
C LYS A 68 7.59 -9.88 -20.99
N TYR A 69 7.88 -9.41 -19.77
CA TYR A 69 7.98 -7.98 -19.45
C TYR A 69 9.41 -7.50 -19.21
N GLY A 70 10.35 -8.44 -19.09
CA GLY A 70 11.77 -8.18 -18.92
C GLY A 70 12.20 -8.08 -17.46
N GLN A 71 13.49 -7.86 -17.29
CA GLN A 71 14.14 -7.75 -16.00
C GLN A 71 15.02 -6.50 -15.92
N GLU A 72 15.16 -5.97 -14.71
CA GLU A 72 16.11 -4.92 -14.37
C GLU A 72 16.83 -5.32 -13.08
N GLY A 73 18.15 -5.50 -13.13
CA GLY A 73 18.98 -5.99 -12.03
C GLY A 73 18.52 -7.35 -11.46
N GLY A 74 18.04 -8.26 -12.32
CA GLY A 74 17.53 -9.57 -11.92
C GLY A 74 16.12 -9.57 -11.30
N ARG A 75 15.41 -8.42 -11.27
CA ARG A 75 14.04 -8.30 -10.77
C ARG A 75 13.07 -7.97 -11.88
N LEU A 76 11.78 -8.22 -11.65
CA LEU A 76 10.74 -7.99 -12.64
C LEU A 76 10.66 -6.49 -12.94
N ARG A 77 10.82 -6.12 -14.21
CA ARG A 77 10.76 -4.73 -14.62
C ARG A 77 9.31 -4.27 -14.66
N PHE A 78 8.94 -3.39 -13.74
CA PHE A 78 7.67 -2.65 -13.80
C PHE A 78 7.86 -1.43 -14.72
N GLY A 79 6.88 -1.17 -15.59
CA GLY A 79 6.98 -0.11 -16.60
C GLY A 79 5.62 0.21 -17.21
N GLU A 80 5.44 1.48 -17.58
CA GLU A 80 4.18 2.02 -18.07
C GLU A 80 3.95 1.73 -19.57
N GLY A 81 2.69 1.84 -20.01
CA GLY A 81 2.33 2.00 -21.42
C GLY A 81 2.27 0.74 -22.28
N VAL A 82 2.92 -0.38 -21.90
CA VAL A 82 2.95 -1.60 -22.72
C VAL A 82 2.58 -2.83 -21.90
N GLY A 83 1.58 -3.59 -22.38
CA GLY A 83 1.20 -4.88 -21.79
C GLY A 83 -0.30 -5.18 -21.79
N SER A 84 -0.64 -6.37 -21.27
CA SER A 84 -2.04 -6.77 -21.05
C SER A 84 -2.75 -5.81 -20.09
N HIS A 85 -4.08 -5.78 -20.13
CA HIS A 85 -4.89 -4.98 -19.21
C HIS A 85 -4.56 -5.26 -17.73
N TRP A 86 -4.35 -6.54 -17.39
CA TRP A 86 -3.93 -6.94 -16.05
C TRP A 86 -2.57 -6.36 -15.66
N TRP A 87 -1.58 -6.39 -16.58
CA TRP A 87 -0.26 -5.83 -16.32
C TRP A 87 -0.31 -4.32 -16.12
N ARG A 88 -1.06 -3.61 -16.96
CA ARG A 88 -1.28 -2.16 -16.79
C ARG A 88 -1.92 -1.86 -15.43
N SER A 89 -2.95 -2.61 -15.05
CA SER A 89 -3.59 -2.47 -13.72
C SER A 89 -2.62 -2.72 -12.56
N MET A 90 -1.69 -3.68 -12.69
CA MET A 90 -0.64 -3.88 -11.68
C MET A 90 0.32 -2.69 -11.57
N ASN A 91 0.71 -2.10 -12.70
CA ASN A 91 1.56 -0.90 -12.69
C ASN A 91 0.82 0.28 -12.06
N ASP A 92 -0.45 0.51 -12.43
CA ASP A 92 -1.31 1.55 -11.85
C ASP A 92 -1.41 1.42 -10.33
N VAL A 93 -1.64 0.20 -9.84
CA VAL A 93 -1.74 -0.08 -8.40
C VAL A 93 -0.41 0.16 -7.68
N ARG A 94 0.71 -0.20 -8.31
CA ARG A 94 2.05 -0.01 -7.76
C ARG A 94 2.42 1.47 -7.64
N VAL A 95 2.00 2.31 -8.59
CA VAL A 95 2.21 3.77 -8.55
C VAL A 95 1.05 4.53 -7.90
N GLY A 96 0.07 3.80 -7.35
CA GLY A 96 -1.11 4.36 -6.71
C GLY A 96 -1.94 5.29 -7.61
N ALA A 97 -1.95 5.04 -8.92
CA ALA A 97 -2.67 5.85 -9.89
C ALA A 97 -4.15 5.93 -9.52
N GLY A 98 -4.67 7.15 -9.38
CA GLY A 98 -6.06 7.39 -9.02
C GLY A 98 -6.38 7.23 -7.53
N LEU A 99 -5.39 7.05 -6.65
CA LEU A 99 -5.55 7.18 -5.20
C LEU A 99 -5.01 8.53 -4.71
N GLY A 100 -5.50 8.99 -3.55
CA GLY A 100 -4.96 10.20 -2.91
C GLY A 100 -3.53 10.01 -2.40
N ASP A 101 -3.18 8.78 -2.03
CA ASP A 101 -1.81 8.38 -1.70
C ASP A 101 -1.24 7.50 -2.82
N ALA A 102 -0.41 8.10 -3.68
CA ALA A 102 0.26 7.41 -4.79
C ALA A 102 1.27 6.35 -4.31
N ARG A 103 1.70 6.40 -3.04
CA ARG A 103 2.76 5.53 -2.50
C ARG A 103 2.23 4.57 -1.43
N TRP A 104 0.91 4.45 -1.32
CA TRP A 104 0.20 3.58 -0.38
C TRP A 104 0.77 2.16 -0.32
N LEU A 105 1.21 1.60 -1.45
CA LEU A 105 1.77 0.25 -1.51
C LEU A 105 3.26 0.25 -1.18
N LEU A 106 4.04 1.07 -1.89
CA LEU A 106 5.50 1.05 -1.83
C LEU A 106 6.05 1.52 -0.48
N ASP A 107 5.36 2.42 0.22
CA ASP A 107 5.77 2.85 1.57
C ASP A 107 5.46 1.83 2.67
N ASN A 108 4.53 0.92 2.38
CA ASN A 108 4.15 -0.14 3.30
C ASN A 108 4.87 -1.46 3.02
N ILE A 109 5.70 -1.52 1.97
CA ILE A 109 6.60 -2.63 1.67
C ILE A 109 8.02 -2.23 2.04
N THR A 110 8.60 -2.94 3.00
CA THR A 110 10.00 -2.75 3.40
C THR A 110 10.81 -4.03 3.34
N ARG A 111 12.12 -3.90 3.38
CA ARG A 111 13.03 -5.04 3.33
C ARG A 111 13.63 -5.25 4.71
N ARG A 112 13.52 -6.46 5.25
CA ARG A 112 14.29 -6.88 6.42
C ARG A 112 15.54 -7.58 5.93
N VAL A 113 16.68 -7.00 6.26
CA VAL A 113 17.99 -7.53 5.88
C VAL A 113 18.37 -8.67 6.82
N GLY A 114 18.79 -9.79 6.23
CA GLY A 114 19.49 -10.88 6.89
C GLY A 114 20.96 -10.83 6.49
N ASP A 115 21.35 -11.61 5.49
CA ASP A 115 22.71 -11.65 4.93
C ASP A 115 22.99 -10.52 3.93
N GLY A 116 21.96 -9.80 3.46
CA GLY A 116 22.07 -8.66 2.56
C GLY A 116 22.30 -9.01 1.09
N CYS A 117 22.35 -10.30 0.73
CA CYS A 117 22.71 -10.75 -0.62
C CYS A 117 21.63 -10.39 -1.65
N GLU A 118 20.36 -10.38 -1.25
CA GLU A 118 19.24 -10.12 -2.15
C GLU A 118 18.68 -8.69 -2.03
N THR A 119 19.22 -7.90 -1.11
CA THR A 119 18.78 -6.53 -0.86
C THR A 119 19.68 -5.55 -1.58
N ARG A 120 19.08 -4.67 -2.38
CA ARG A 120 19.80 -3.62 -3.09
C ARG A 120 20.05 -2.44 -2.17
N PHE A 121 21.30 -2.02 -2.08
CA PHE A 121 21.72 -0.96 -1.18
C PHE A 121 20.95 0.35 -1.42
N TRP A 122 20.85 0.78 -2.68
CA TRP A 122 20.26 2.09 -3.01
C TRP A 122 18.74 2.11 -3.15
N THR A 123 18.19 1.05 -3.75
CA THR A 123 16.83 1.06 -4.31
C THR A 123 15.80 0.35 -3.42
N ASP A 124 16.24 -0.45 -2.45
CA ASP A 124 15.34 -1.09 -1.49
C ASP A 124 15.16 -0.23 -0.22
N PRO A 125 13.94 -0.18 0.35
CA PRO A 125 13.68 0.46 1.64
C PRO A 125 14.04 -0.49 2.78
N TRP A 126 15.34 -0.58 3.07
CA TRP A 126 15.89 -1.54 4.05
C TRP A 126 16.50 -0.89 5.30
N LEU A 127 16.97 0.35 5.20
CA LEU A 127 17.59 1.08 6.31
C LEU A 127 16.66 2.13 6.94
N LEU A 128 15.89 2.83 6.09
CA LEU A 128 14.99 3.92 6.48
C LEU A 128 13.55 3.57 6.06
N ASP A 129 12.62 4.50 6.26
CA ASP A 129 11.25 4.40 5.72
C ASP A 129 11.19 4.51 4.19
N SER A 130 12.33 4.72 3.55
CA SER A 130 12.50 4.92 2.12
C SER A 130 13.79 4.28 1.62
N PRO A 131 13.89 3.95 0.32
CA PRO A 131 15.17 3.64 -0.30
C PRO A 131 16.17 4.77 -0.13
N LEU A 132 17.46 4.42 0.05
CA LEU A 132 18.53 5.40 0.23
C LEU A 132 18.62 6.40 -0.92
N GLN A 133 18.29 6.00 -2.15
CA GLN A 133 18.25 6.93 -3.30
C GLN A 133 17.27 8.11 -3.12
N ARG A 134 16.27 8.02 -2.22
CA ARG A 134 15.37 9.14 -1.95
C ARG A 134 16.02 10.17 -1.03
N SER A 135 16.70 9.70 0.01
CA SER A 135 17.36 10.58 1.00
C SER A 135 18.73 11.07 0.51
N PHE A 136 19.43 10.23 -0.25
CA PHE A 136 20.79 10.45 -0.76
C PHE A 136 20.81 10.38 -2.29
N GLY A 137 19.84 11.02 -2.96
CA GLY A 137 19.70 10.98 -4.42
C GLY A 137 20.94 11.44 -5.16
N ARG A 138 21.65 12.44 -4.60
CA ARG A 138 22.91 12.91 -5.18
C ARG A 138 24.01 11.83 -5.19
N LEU A 139 24.16 11.09 -4.09
CA LEU A 139 25.12 9.99 -4.01
C LEU A 139 24.72 8.87 -4.96
N PHE A 140 23.43 8.54 -5.02
CA PHE A 140 22.91 7.54 -5.95
C PHE A 140 23.22 7.87 -7.42
N ASP A 141 23.10 9.14 -7.82
CA ASP A 141 23.42 9.58 -9.18
C ASP A 141 24.91 9.41 -9.52
N LEU A 142 25.78 9.60 -8.54
CA LEU A 142 27.22 9.47 -8.67
C LEU A 142 27.72 8.03 -8.51
N ALA A 143 26.93 7.13 -7.93
CA ALA A 143 27.30 5.73 -7.75
C ALA A 143 27.60 5.05 -9.09
N VAL A 144 28.72 4.33 -9.15
CA VAL A 144 29.07 3.51 -10.32
C VAL A 144 28.07 2.38 -10.48
N ASP A 145 27.88 1.60 -9.41
CA ASP A 145 26.90 0.51 -9.37
C ASP A 145 25.66 0.91 -8.56
N LYS A 146 24.54 1.08 -9.27
CA LYS A 146 23.24 1.43 -8.69
C LYS A 146 22.46 0.22 -8.16
N ASN A 147 22.88 -1.00 -8.54
CA ASN A 147 22.24 -2.26 -8.18
C ASN A 147 23.05 -3.07 -7.16
N ILE A 148 24.17 -2.55 -6.66
CA ILE A 148 25.01 -3.20 -5.65
C ILE A 148 24.20 -3.68 -4.45
N SER A 149 24.51 -4.88 -3.97
CA SER A 149 23.82 -5.47 -2.82
C SER A 149 24.31 -4.88 -1.50
N VAL A 150 23.51 -5.04 -0.44
CA VAL A 150 23.90 -4.66 0.92
C VAL A 150 25.08 -5.51 1.38
N ALA A 151 25.09 -6.81 1.04
CA ALA A 151 26.20 -7.70 1.35
C ALA A 151 27.52 -7.24 0.72
N ASP A 152 27.50 -6.88 -0.58
CA ASP A 152 28.70 -6.45 -1.29
C ASP A 152 29.23 -5.10 -0.78
N MET A 153 28.33 -4.15 -0.48
CA MET A 153 28.70 -2.89 0.15
C MET A 153 29.33 -3.11 1.53
N PHE A 154 28.74 -3.99 2.34
CA PHE A 154 29.26 -4.31 3.67
C PHE A 154 30.64 -4.99 3.58
N ALA A 155 30.78 -6.00 2.71
CA ALA A 155 32.02 -6.75 2.53
C ALA A 155 33.17 -5.88 1.99
N ALA A 156 32.86 -4.86 1.18
CA ALA A 156 33.84 -3.90 0.67
C ALA A 156 34.22 -2.81 1.69
N GLY A 157 33.60 -2.76 2.88
CA GLY A 157 33.79 -1.71 3.87
C GLY A 157 33.05 -0.43 3.47
N TRP A 158 31.80 -0.28 3.93
CA TRP A 158 31.00 0.92 3.69
C TRP A 158 31.26 2.06 4.69
N ASP A 159 32.23 1.91 5.57
CA ASP A 159 32.67 2.91 6.53
C ASP A 159 33.58 3.96 5.90
N LEU A 160 33.93 4.99 6.67
CA LEU A 160 34.83 6.05 6.21
C LEU A 160 36.23 5.48 6.00
N GLY A 161 36.62 5.32 4.73
CA GLY A 161 37.92 4.77 4.34
C GLY A 161 37.87 3.34 3.80
N GLY A 162 36.68 2.72 3.75
CA GLY A 162 36.50 1.45 3.05
C GLY A 162 36.32 1.62 1.54
N GLU A 163 36.41 0.51 0.81
CA GLU A 163 36.46 0.45 -0.66
C GLU A 163 35.06 0.31 -1.32
N ALA A 164 33.99 0.33 -0.52
CA ALA A 164 32.63 0.15 -1.03
C ALA A 164 32.16 1.32 -1.91
N TRP A 165 32.58 2.53 -1.57
CA TRP A 165 32.09 3.77 -2.17
C TRP A 165 32.77 4.07 -3.51
N LYS A 166 32.18 3.61 -4.61
CA LYS A 166 32.68 3.81 -5.97
C LYS A 166 31.89 4.88 -6.72
N TRP A 167 32.56 5.98 -7.06
CA TRP A 167 31.96 7.16 -7.69
C TRP A 167 32.41 7.34 -9.14
N ARG A 168 31.51 7.83 -10.00
CA ARG A 168 31.79 8.13 -11.41
C ARG A 168 32.77 9.29 -11.61
N ARG A 169 32.96 10.11 -10.58
CA ARG A 169 33.95 11.20 -10.49
C ARG A 169 34.32 11.44 -9.03
N ARG A 170 35.40 12.20 -8.80
CA ARG A 170 35.75 12.70 -7.47
C ARG A 170 34.61 13.54 -6.90
N LEU A 171 34.29 13.34 -5.62
CA LEU A 171 33.26 14.09 -4.90
C LEU A 171 33.67 15.55 -4.63
N TYR A 172 32.69 16.42 -4.51
CA TYR A 172 32.87 17.75 -3.91
C TYR A 172 32.80 17.65 -2.39
N ALA A 173 33.37 18.63 -1.67
CA ALA A 173 33.39 18.62 -0.21
C ALA A 173 32.00 18.41 0.42
N TRP A 174 30.97 19.09 -0.09
CA TRP A 174 29.59 18.91 0.39
C TRP A 174 28.99 17.54 0.04
N GLU A 175 29.48 16.86 -1.00
CA GLU A 175 29.07 15.48 -1.31
C GLU A 175 29.77 14.48 -0.39
N GLU A 176 31.00 14.76 0.02
CA GLU A 176 31.71 13.98 1.05
C GLU A 176 30.98 14.08 2.40
N GLU A 177 30.46 15.26 2.76
CA GLU A 177 29.61 15.42 3.95
C GLU A 177 28.33 14.55 3.88
N LEU A 178 27.72 14.42 2.70
CA LEU A 178 26.58 13.50 2.51
C LEU A 178 26.98 12.03 2.71
N VAL A 179 28.19 11.64 2.30
CA VAL A 179 28.72 10.29 2.56
C VAL A 179 28.87 10.08 4.07
N VAL A 180 29.44 11.04 4.79
CA VAL A 180 29.58 10.96 6.26
C VAL A 180 28.21 10.77 6.92
N GLU A 181 27.19 11.53 6.52
CA GLU A 181 25.83 11.34 7.04
C GLU A 181 25.28 9.95 6.73
N CYS A 182 25.45 9.47 5.49
CA CYS A 182 24.99 8.15 5.07
C CYS A 182 25.68 7.03 5.89
N VAL A 183 27.00 7.10 6.05
CA VAL A 183 27.79 6.17 6.87
C VAL A 183 27.31 6.17 8.32
N ALA A 184 27.00 7.34 8.88
CA ALA A 184 26.47 7.43 10.24
C ALA A 184 25.14 6.67 10.41
N ARG A 185 24.29 6.61 9.37
CA ARG A 185 23.07 5.78 9.38
C ARG A 185 23.36 4.28 9.32
N LEU A 186 24.49 3.88 8.74
CA LEU A 186 24.90 2.47 8.58
C LEU A 186 25.62 1.92 9.83
N ALA A 187 26.10 2.78 10.72
CA ALA A 187 26.99 2.41 11.82
C ALA A 187 26.50 1.26 12.73
N ASN A 188 25.17 1.11 12.88
CA ASN A 188 24.57 0.07 13.73
C ASN A 188 24.01 -1.13 12.96
N VAL A 189 24.29 -1.22 11.66
CA VAL A 189 23.82 -2.33 10.83
C VAL A 189 24.77 -3.51 10.97
N VAL A 190 24.21 -4.66 11.32
CA VAL A 190 24.93 -5.95 11.38
C VAL A 190 24.20 -6.95 10.51
N LEU A 191 24.95 -7.58 9.59
CA LEU A 191 24.41 -8.63 8.72
C LEU A 191 24.48 -9.99 9.43
N GLN A 192 23.44 -10.79 9.25
CA GLN A 192 23.34 -12.13 9.82
C GLN A 192 23.68 -13.16 8.75
N VAL A 193 24.90 -13.67 8.80
CA VAL A 193 25.39 -14.67 7.83
C VAL A 193 24.46 -15.88 7.79
N GLY A 194 23.97 -16.22 6.60
CA GLY A 194 23.06 -17.35 6.36
C GLY A 194 21.58 -17.07 6.65
N ALA A 195 21.23 -15.90 7.19
CA ALA A 195 19.83 -15.49 7.32
C ALA A 195 19.34 -14.91 6.00
N ARG A 196 18.21 -15.38 5.49
CA ARG A 196 17.65 -14.84 4.23
C ARG A 196 17.02 -13.46 4.44
N ASP A 197 17.31 -12.56 3.52
CA ASP A 197 16.57 -11.32 3.33
C ASP A 197 15.10 -11.60 3.00
N ARG A 198 14.17 -10.75 3.46
CA ARG A 198 12.74 -10.90 3.15
C ARG A 198 12.02 -9.57 3.04
N TRP A 199 10.93 -9.55 2.27
CA TRP A 199 10.03 -8.40 2.29
C TRP A 199 9.15 -8.43 3.54
N VAL A 200 8.77 -7.25 4.00
CA VAL A 200 7.93 -7.01 5.17
C VAL A 200 6.82 -6.07 4.79
N TRP A 201 5.60 -6.54 4.99
CA TRP A 201 4.40 -5.73 4.90
C TRP A 201 4.12 -5.06 6.25
N ARG A 202 4.17 -3.73 6.28
CA ARG A 202 4.09 -2.94 7.53
C ARG A 202 2.69 -2.88 8.14
N LEU A 203 1.65 -3.09 7.35
CA LEU A 203 0.26 -2.89 7.77
C LEU A 203 -0.37 -4.12 8.43
N ASP A 204 0.37 -5.22 8.55
CA ASP A 204 -0.11 -6.45 9.18
C ASP A 204 0.92 -6.98 10.17
N SER A 205 0.46 -7.39 11.37
CA SER A 205 1.31 -7.99 12.41
C SER A 205 2.05 -9.24 11.95
N SER A 206 1.49 -9.98 10.97
CA SER A 206 2.14 -11.15 10.37
C SER A 206 3.36 -10.80 9.51
N GLN A 207 3.59 -9.51 9.22
CA GLN A 207 4.60 -9.00 8.28
C GLN A 207 4.39 -9.49 6.84
N CYS A 208 3.28 -10.16 6.56
CA CYS A 208 2.89 -10.66 5.25
C CYS A 208 1.74 -9.83 4.70
N TYR A 209 1.71 -9.66 3.39
CA TYR A 209 0.64 -8.92 2.75
C TYR A 209 -0.73 -9.59 2.97
N SER A 210 -1.66 -8.85 3.57
CA SER A 210 -3.06 -9.26 3.67
C SER A 210 -3.95 -8.25 2.96
N VAL A 211 -4.89 -8.75 2.14
CA VAL A 211 -5.89 -7.92 1.45
C VAL A 211 -6.71 -7.11 2.47
N LYS A 212 -6.95 -7.71 3.65
CA LYS A 212 -7.65 -7.06 4.77
C LYS A 212 -6.90 -5.82 5.26
N SER A 213 -5.63 -5.92 5.63
CA SER A 213 -4.85 -4.78 6.13
C SER A 213 -4.68 -3.68 5.08
N ALA A 214 -4.40 -4.06 3.82
CA ALA A 214 -4.31 -3.13 2.70
C ALA A 214 -5.63 -2.37 2.48
N TYR A 215 -6.76 -3.07 2.47
CA TYR A 215 -8.08 -2.45 2.33
C TYR A 215 -8.41 -1.54 3.51
N SER A 216 -8.10 -1.97 4.74
CA SER A 216 -8.29 -1.14 5.93
C SER A 216 -7.46 0.14 5.87
N PHE A 217 -6.21 0.09 5.43
CA PHE A 217 -5.39 1.29 5.24
C PHE A 217 -5.97 2.24 4.20
N LEU A 218 -6.33 1.73 3.02
CA LEU A 218 -6.91 2.53 1.93
C LEU A 218 -8.24 3.20 2.29
N THR A 219 -8.98 2.63 3.23
CA THR A 219 -10.28 3.17 3.68
C THR A 219 -10.21 3.92 5.01
N ALA A 220 -9.13 3.76 5.78
CA ALA A 220 -8.90 4.51 7.02
C ALA A 220 -8.68 6.01 6.76
N SER A 221 -8.11 6.37 5.61
CA SER A 221 -7.89 7.74 5.17
C SER A 221 -9.17 8.58 5.10
N ASP A 222 -10.34 7.93 4.96
CA ASP A 222 -11.65 8.59 4.91
C ASP A 222 -12.35 8.70 6.28
N VAL A 223 -11.80 8.13 7.34
CA VAL A 223 -12.47 8.03 8.66
C VAL A 223 -12.44 9.36 9.44
N ASN A 224 -11.61 10.32 9.04
CA ASN A 224 -11.56 11.66 9.67
C ASN A 224 -12.82 12.53 9.41
N ILE A 225 -13.82 12.04 8.67
CA ILE A 225 -15.11 12.73 8.48
C ILE A 225 -16.09 12.45 9.66
N THR A 226 -15.77 11.50 10.55
CA THR A 226 -16.73 10.93 11.52
C THR A 226 -17.04 11.80 12.74
N ALA A 227 -16.33 12.89 13.01
CA ALA A 227 -16.68 13.78 14.14
C ALA A 227 -18.02 14.53 13.94
N SER A 228 -18.67 14.45 12.77
CA SER A 228 -19.88 15.23 12.45
C SER A 228 -21.13 14.41 12.09
N PHE A 229 -21.10 13.07 12.13
CA PHE A 229 -22.14 12.26 11.50
C PHE A 229 -22.89 11.29 12.43
N ASP A 230 -23.54 11.82 13.46
CA ASP A 230 -24.76 11.22 14.07
C ASP A 230 -25.99 11.27 13.12
N ARG A 231 -25.79 11.29 11.80
CA ARG A 231 -26.80 11.68 10.81
C ARG A 231 -27.28 10.57 9.89
N LEU A 232 -26.92 9.31 10.13
CA LEU A 232 -27.59 8.24 9.42
C LEU A 232 -29.03 8.11 9.97
N PRO A 233 -30.05 8.08 9.10
CA PRO A 233 -31.42 7.95 9.56
C PRO A 233 -31.62 6.54 10.14
N THR A 234 -31.44 6.43 11.45
CA THR A 234 -32.03 5.33 12.22
C THR A 234 -33.55 5.53 12.26
N LYS A 235 -34.33 4.46 12.44
CA LYS A 235 -35.79 4.58 12.67
C LYS A 235 -36.10 5.58 13.79
N ALA A 236 -35.26 5.63 14.83
CA ALA A 236 -35.31 6.63 15.90
C ALA A 236 -35.15 8.08 15.39
N ASN A 237 -34.17 8.35 14.52
CA ASN A 237 -33.95 9.67 13.91
C ASN A 237 -35.12 10.09 12.99
N LEU A 238 -35.74 9.12 12.30
CA LEU A 238 -36.90 9.38 11.45
C LEU A 238 -38.18 9.67 12.27
N ARG A 239 -38.38 8.93 13.37
CA ARG A 239 -39.47 9.17 14.34
C ARG A 239 -39.35 10.55 14.98
N HIS A 240 -38.15 10.93 15.44
CA HIS A 240 -37.91 12.24 16.04
C HIS A 240 -38.23 13.41 15.09
N ARG A 241 -38.11 13.17 13.77
CA ARG A 241 -38.45 14.14 12.73
C ARG A 241 -39.90 14.05 12.24
N GLY A 242 -40.73 13.19 12.85
CA GLY A 242 -42.13 13.00 12.47
C GLY A 242 -42.34 12.34 11.10
N ILE A 243 -41.33 11.66 10.56
CA ILE A 243 -41.38 11.01 9.23
C ILE A 243 -42.03 9.61 9.32
N VAL A 244 -41.95 8.97 10.49
CA VAL A 244 -42.37 7.58 10.72
C VAL A 244 -43.23 7.54 11.99
N GLU A 245 -44.36 6.85 11.93
CA GLU A 245 -45.31 6.71 13.05
C GLU A 245 -44.85 5.65 14.05
N ASP A 246 -45.37 5.71 15.28
CA ASP A 246 -44.97 4.79 16.36
C ASP A 246 -45.19 3.31 16.02
N ALA A 247 -46.20 3.00 15.21
CA ALA A 247 -46.47 1.64 14.73
C ALA A 247 -45.36 1.07 13.81
N GLN A 248 -44.59 1.95 13.15
CA GLN A 248 -43.54 1.59 12.20
C GLN A 248 -42.15 1.45 12.85
N MET A 249 -42.06 1.70 14.17
CA MET A 249 -40.85 1.49 14.97
C MET A 249 -40.60 0.02 15.33
N LEU A 250 -41.59 -0.85 15.08
CA LEU A 250 -41.50 -2.27 15.35
C LEU A 250 -40.57 -2.97 14.36
N CYS A 251 -39.90 -4.01 14.85
CA CYS A 251 -39.01 -4.85 14.08
C CYS A 251 -39.78 -5.50 12.91
N SER A 252 -39.20 -5.39 11.71
CA SER A 252 -39.75 -5.95 10.47
C SER A 252 -39.94 -7.48 10.49
N SER A 253 -39.35 -8.17 11.47
CA SER A 253 -39.52 -9.61 11.71
C SER A 253 -40.78 -9.97 12.52
N LEU A 254 -41.65 -9.00 12.83
CA LEU A 254 -42.90 -9.19 13.60
C LEU A 254 -42.69 -9.74 15.02
N CYS A 255 -41.49 -9.60 15.59
CA CYS A 255 -41.17 -10.08 16.94
C CYS A 255 -41.74 -9.18 18.06
N GLY A 256 -42.46 -8.11 17.71
CA GLY A 256 -43.13 -7.19 18.65
C GLY A 256 -42.20 -6.22 19.39
N LYS A 257 -40.89 -6.23 19.13
CA LYS A 257 -39.90 -5.33 19.74
C LYS A 257 -39.61 -4.11 18.87
N VAL A 258 -39.15 -3.02 19.49
CA VAL A 258 -38.71 -1.80 18.81
C VAL A 258 -37.33 -2.04 18.19
N GLU A 259 -37.17 -1.72 16.91
CA GLU A 259 -35.90 -1.86 16.18
C GLU A 259 -34.94 -0.73 16.58
N ASP A 260 -33.97 -1.06 17.43
CA ASP A 260 -32.91 -0.16 17.91
C ASP A 260 -31.51 -0.72 17.58
N SER A 261 -30.44 -0.04 18.00
CA SER A 261 -29.06 -0.48 17.69
C SER A 261 -28.67 -1.81 18.36
N ASN A 262 -29.42 -2.24 19.37
CA ASN A 262 -29.15 -3.42 20.18
C ASN A 262 -30.09 -4.60 19.86
N HIS A 263 -31.17 -4.34 19.12
CA HIS A 263 -32.18 -5.34 18.73
C HIS A 263 -31.99 -5.87 17.31
#